data_AF-A0A8C9LKC3-F1
#
_entry.id   AF-A0A8C9LKC3-F1
#
_cell.length_a   1.000
_cell.length_b   1.000
_cell.length_c   1.000
_cell.angle_alpha   90.00
_cell.angle_beta   90.00
_cell.angle_gamma   90.00
#
_symmetry.space_group_name_H-M   'P 1'
#
loop_
_entity.id
_entity.type
_entity.pdbx_description
1 polymer ?
#
loop_
_entity_poly.entity_id
_entity_poly.type
_entity_poly.pdbx_seq_one_letter_code
_entity_poly.pdbx_strand_id
1 'polypeptide(L)'
;MPLKKINYKCCSFDGDIDRVIYFFIKNDTSTGRCNDNKRSNRRSIASGIDSGIDSGIASGIDNTIDNTIDNTIDNTIDSGIYRKSDNISIIDGSKIICLIFQCVIKILSNINLEKGNITNRINILEKKIDINIIYTAYVNSSFVYYMKKTINEINKNKNTVFEYININLLCTKTGIKYLDRLAQESSIGILFESNGHGSIYANINKLDKWSENLGIKNNIFFIGLKKYIFFFNQRTGDALLNFISIELSLALLNWTLKQWHNIYIRLPSLFINLPCPSHVLSTLIPHPTHEQYLIQPQLLQHNINKIVKEVDPYCGRCFIRPSGTEHMIRIYAEAKTTDQLNQILEKVKGIVLSYVSDQAKKNG
;
A
#
# COMPACT_ATOMS: atom_id res chain seq x y z
N MET A 1 2.10 28.48 9.49
CA MET A 1 1.63 27.10 9.75
C MET A 1 0.64 27.14 10.90
N PRO A 2 -0.62 26.69 10.74
CA PRO A 2 -1.52 26.59 11.87
C PRO A 2 -0.98 25.54 12.85
N LEU A 3 -1.16 25.83 14.14
CA LEU A 3 -0.65 25.17 15.34
C LEU A 3 -0.53 23.64 15.22
N LYS A 4 0.62 23.09 15.65
CA LYS A 4 0.88 21.64 15.85
C LYS A 4 -0.11 21.04 16.86
N LYS A 5 -1.35 20.80 16.44
CA LYS A 5 -2.30 20.09 17.28
C LYS A 5 -2.09 18.59 17.07
N ILE A 6 -1.53 17.95 18.10
CA ILE A 6 -1.16 16.54 18.05
C ILE A 6 -2.42 15.66 18.07
N ASN A 7 -2.39 14.52 17.39
CA ASN A 7 -3.52 13.60 17.17
C ASN A 7 -4.73 14.21 16.43
N TYR A 8 -4.55 15.32 15.71
CA TYR A 8 -5.58 15.83 14.83
C TYR A 8 -5.57 15.08 13.50
N LYS A 9 -6.77 14.70 13.05
CA LYS A 9 -7.00 14.11 11.74
C LYS A 9 -6.75 15.18 10.68
N CYS A 10 -5.81 14.93 9.79
CA CYS A 10 -5.52 15.76 8.63
C CYS A 10 -5.72 14.93 7.36
N CYS A 11 -6.04 15.61 6.26
CA CYS A 11 -6.04 15.03 4.93
C CYS A 11 -5.31 15.95 3.95
N SER A 12 -4.77 15.38 2.87
CA SER A 12 -4.21 16.11 1.75
C SER A 12 -4.88 15.67 0.46
N PHE A 13 -5.14 16.63 -0.41
CA PHE A 13 -5.49 16.41 -1.81
C PHE A 13 -4.27 16.70 -2.69
N ASP A 14 -4.24 16.10 -3.87
CA ASP A 14 -3.28 16.46 -4.90
C ASP A 14 -3.80 17.61 -5.79
N GLY A 15 -3.01 18.00 -6.80
CA GLY A 15 -3.23 19.23 -7.57
C GLY A 15 -4.50 19.22 -8.42
N ASP A 16 -4.92 18.05 -8.89
CA ASP A 16 -6.13 17.82 -9.70
C ASP A 16 -7.27 17.16 -8.90
N ILE A 17 -7.09 16.95 -7.58
CA ILE A 17 -8.13 16.52 -6.64
C ILE A 17 -8.65 15.11 -7.00
N ASP A 18 -7.76 14.22 -7.44
CA ASP A 18 -8.07 12.82 -7.74
C ASP A 18 -7.56 11.84 -6.65
N ARG A 19 -6.68 12.31 -5.76
CA ARG A 19 -6.15 11.57 -4.60
C ARG A 19 -6.50 12.19 -3.27
N VAL A 20 -6.76 11.32 -2.30
CA VAL A 20 -6.84 11.70 -0.89
C VAL A 20 -5.99 10.78 -0.02
N ILE A 21 -5.15 11.38 0.83
CA ILE A 21 -4.43 10.67 1.90
C ILE A 21 -4.74 11.32 3.23
N TYR A 22 -4.93 10.50 4.26
CA TYR A 22 -5.08 10.95 5.63
C TYR A 22 -3.77 10.78 6.41
N PHE A 23 -3.53 11.67 7.37
CA PHE A 23 -2.39 11.58 8.26
C PHE A 23 -2.66 12.29 9.58
N PHE A 24 -1.80 12.04 10.57
CA PHE A 24 -1.82 12.76 11.84
C PHE A 24 -0.44 12.77 12.47
N ILE A 25 -0.19 13.77 13.32
CA ILE A 25 1.01 13.85 14.14
C ILE A 25 0.77 13.03 15.42
N LYS A 26 1.68 12.10 15.73
CA LYS A 26 1.69 11.29 16.96
C LYS A 26 2.17 12.12 18.16
N ASN A 27 1.67 11.81 19.36
CA ASN A 27 2.26 12.28 20.61
C ASN A 27 3.51 11.46 20.94
N ASP A 28 4.65 12.13 21.14
CA ASP A 28 5.94 11.50 21.52
C ASP A 28 5.93 10.80 22.90
N THR A 29 4.82 10.85 23.64
CA THR A 29 4.75 10.34 25.02
C THR A 29 4.63 8.81 25.13
N SER A 30 4.68 8.07 24.01
CA SER A 30 4.67 6.59 24.02
C SER A 30 5.89 5.99 23.33
N THR A 31 7.07 6.55 23.55
CA THR A 31 8.28 5.71 23.49
C THR A 31 8.26 4.80 24.71
N GLY A 32 7.84 3.55 24.48
CA GLY A 32 8.19 2.48 25.41
C GLY A 32 9.70 2.54 25.64
N ARG A 33 10.11 2.37 26.90
CA ARG A 33 11.50 2.21 27.32
C ARG A 33 12.18 1.13 26.45
N CYS A 34 12.85 1.54 25.38
CA CYS A 34 14.02 0.82 24.90
C CYS A 34 15.22 1.50 25.57
N ASN A 35 15.78 0.80 26.56
CA ASN A 35 17.08 1.13 27.13
C ASN A 35 18.15 0.95 26.05
N ASP A 36 18.34 1.94 25.20
CA ASP A 36 19.57 2.06 24.42
C ASP A 36 20.60 2.79 25.29
N ASN A 37 21.30 2.00 26.10
CA ASN A 37 22.59 2.39 26.66
C ASN A 37 23.61 2.53 25.51
N LYS A 38 23.58 3.66 24.82
CA LYS A 38 24.72 4.17 24.06
C LYS A 38 25.08 5.56 24.58
N ARG A 39 25.85 5.57 25.68
CA ARG A 39 26.76 6.67 25.99
C ARG A 39 27.78 6.73 24.84
N SER A 40 27.52 7.57 23.85
CA SER A 40 28.56 7.99 22.91
C SER A 40 29.23 9.24 23.47
N ASN A 41 30.54 9.13 23.63
CA ASN A 41 31.46 10.17 24.06
C ASN A 41 31.26 11.46 23.26
N ARG A 42 30.65 12.47 23.87
CA ARG A 42 30.91 13.88 23.52
C ARG A 42 32.17 14.31 24.26
N ARG A 43 33.33 14.16 23.62
CA ARG A 43 34.57 14.91 23.85
C ARG A 43 35.51 14.61 22.69
N SER A 44 36.26 15.64 22.30
CA SER A 44 37.34 15.67 21.30
C SER A 44 36.96 15.45 19.83
N ILE A 45 36.29 16.44 19.22
CA ILE A 45 36.55 16.85 17.82
C ILE A 45 36.73 18.37 17.84
N ALA A 46 37.79 18.81 18.51
CA ALA A 46 38.25 20.20 18.54
C ALA A 46 39.74 20.21 18.91
N SER A 47 40.54 19.38 18.21
CA SER A 47 42.00 19.38 18.28
C SER A 47 42.50 18.42 17.21
N GLY A 48 42.88 18.94 16.05
CA GLY A 48 43.39 18.13 14.94
C GLY A 48 43.14 18.68 13.54
N ILE A 49 42.84 19.98 13.40
CA ILE A 49 42.78 20.66 12.09
C ILE A 49 44.06 21.47 11.83
N ASP A 50 45.06 21.40 12.71
CA ASP A 50 46.27 22.21 12.59
C ASP A 50 47.51 21.32 12.54
N SER A 51 47.71 20.66 11.38
CA SER A 51 49.02 20.29 10.81
C SER A 51 48.80 19.27 9.69
N GLY A 52 48.97 19.70 8.43
CA GLY A 52 49.08 18.75 7.32
C GLY A 52 48.35 19.13 6.05
N ILE A 53 48.42 20.38 5.60
CA ILE A 53 48.20 20.71 4.19
C ILE A 53 49.24 21.73 3.79
N ASP A 54 50.44 21.24 3.48
CA ASP A 54 51.35 21.95 2.60
C ASP A 54 51.77 20.99 1.48
N SER A 55 51.58 21.47 0.26
CA SER A 55 51.87 20.84 -1.04
C SER A 55 50.95 19.70 -1.50
N GLY A 56 50.02 20.03 -2.39
CA GLY A 56 49.62 19.10 -3.45
C GLY A 56 48.13 18.85 -3.70
N ILE A 57 47.23 19.85 -3.69
CA ILE A 57 45.89 19.65 -4.27
C ILE A 57 45.38 20.94 -4.93
N ALA A 58 45.80 21.20 -6.17
CA ALA A 58 45.21 22.27 -7.01
C ALA A 58 44.47 21.72 -8.24
N SER A 59 44.16 20.42 -8.28
CA SER A 59 43.43 19.82 -9.42
C SER A 59 42.44 18.70 -9.03
N GLY A 60 42.08 18.61 -7.74
CA GLY A 60 41.20 17.54 -7.23
C GLY A 60 40.06 18.02 -6.34
N ILE A 61 39.82 19.33 -6.27
CA ILE A 61 38.90 19.91 -5.27
C ILE A 61 37.47 19.96 -5.80
N ASP A 62 37.22 20.29 -7.08
CA ASP A 62 35.85 20.46 -7.56
C ASP A 62 35.07 19.13 -7.67
N ASN A 63 35.65 18.08 -8.26
CA ASN A 63 34.93 16.81 -8.48
C ASN A 63 34.70 15.99 -7.20
N THR A 64 35.56 16.15 -6.19
CA THR A 64 35.45 15.37 -4.94
C THR A 64 34.58 16.08 -3.92
N ILE A 65 34.54 17.42 -3.95
CA ILE A 65 33.65 18.20 -3.09
C ILE A 65 32.20 18.05 -3.57
N ASP A 66 31.90 18.14 -4.86
CA ASP A 66 30.51 17.99 -5.34
C ASP A 66 29.94 16.61 -5.02
N ASN A 67 30.68 15.53 -5.30
CA ASN A 67 30.23 14.17 -5.00
C ASN A 67 30.13 13.90 -3.49
N THR A 68 31.00 14.49 -2.66
CA THR A 68 30.96 14.28 -1.21
C THR A 68 29.89 15.15 -0.57
N ILE A 69 29.66 16.36 -1.07
CA ILE A 69 28.62 17.27 -0.59
C ILE A 69 27.25 16.74 -1.01
N ASP A 70 27.03 16.31 -2.25
CA ASP A 70 25.74 15.75 -2.67
C ASP A 70 25.41 14.48 -1.90
N ASN A 71 26.36 13.54 -1.76
CA ASN A 71 26.12 12.33 -0.96
C ASN A 71 25.97 12.62 0.53
N THR A 72 26.67 13.61 1.08
CA THR A 72 26.55 13.94 2.52
C THR A 72 25.28 14.74 2.76
N ILE A 73 24.88 15.66 1.88
CA ILE A 73 23.63 16.41 1.96
C ILE A 73 22.44 15.49 1.77
N ASP A 74 22.43 14.61 0.76
CA ASP A 74 21.35 13.63 0.57
C ASP A 74 21.24 12.70 1.78
N ASN A 75 22.36 12.14 2.27
CA ASN A 75 22.31 11.25 3.44
C ASN A 75 21.97 12.00 4.75
N THR A 76 22.34 13.28 4.89
CA THR A 76 22.06 14.07 6.12
C THR A 76 20.66 14.69 6.09
N ILE A 77 20.15 15.05 4.91
CA ILE A 77 18.78 15.50 4.70
C ILE A 77 17.84 14.30 4.79
N ASP A 78 18.14 13.16 4.17
CA ASP A 78 17.34 11.95 4.34
C ASP A 78 17.36 11.51 5.80
N SER A 79 18.52 11.37 6.44
CA SER A 79 18.55 10.96 7.87
C SER A 79 17.94 12.01 8.82
N GLY A 80 18.00 13.30 8.48
CA GLY A 80 17.40 14.41 9.23
C GLY A 80 15.88 14.54 9.04
N ILE A 81 15.38 14.26 7.83
CA ILE A 81 13.94 14.15 7.52
C ILE A 81 13.39 12.87 8.14
N TYR A 82 14.09 11.73 8.03
CA TYR A 82 13.69 10.47 8.65
C TYR A 82 13.54 10.61 10.17
N ARG A 83 14.50 11.23 10.88
CA ARG A 83 14.40 11.46 12.33
C ARG A 83 13.29 12.43 12.76
N LYS A 84 12.79 13.31 11.87
CA LYS A 84 11.61 14.17 12.15
C LYS A 84 10.29 13.54 11.68
N SER A 85 10.35 12.56 10.78
CA SER A 85 9.19 11.88 10.17
C SER A 85 8.57 10.80 11.06
N ASP A 86 9.26 10.33 12.10
CA ASP A 86 8.75 9.29 13.02
C ASP A 86 7.44 9.69 13.71
N ASN A 87 7.16 11.00 13.74
CA ASN A 87 5.99 11.57 14.39
C ASN A 87 4.78 11.69 13.46
N ILE A 88 4.86 11.31 12.19
CA ILE A 88 3.72 11.33 11.27
C ILE A 88 3.22 9.91 11.02
N SER A 89 1.94 9.67 11.31
CA SER A 89 1.23 8.46 10.90
C SER A 89 0.49 8.71 9.61
N ILE A 90 0.76 7.89 8.59
CA ILE A 90 0.05 7.91 7.31
C ILE A 90 -1.09 6.89 7.32
N ILE A 91 -2.22 7.27 6.74
CA ILE A 91 -3.39 6.45 6.46
C ILE A 91 -3.61 6.51 4.94
N ASP A 92 -3.05 5.51 4.27
CA ASP A 92 -3.00 5.40 2.80
C ASP A 92 -4.27 4.72 2.22
N GLY A 93 -4.29 4.56 0.89
CA GLY A 93 -5.39 3.90 0.18
C GLY A 93 -5.76 2.51 0.71
N SER A 94 -4.80 1.72 1.19
CA SER A 94 -5.10 0.39 1.72
C SER A 94 -5.88 0.46 3.05
N LYS A 95 -5.64 1.48 3.86
CA LYS A 95 -6.45 1.77 5.06
C LYS A 95 -7.83 2.29 4.70
N ILE A 96 -7.94 3.10 3.65
CA ILE A 96 -9.22 3.58 3.10
C ILE A 96 -10.07 2.38 2.63
N ILE A 97 -9.48 1.44 1.88
CA ILE A 97 -10.15 0.19 1.50
C ILE A 97 -10.69 -0.54 2.72
N CYS A 98 -9.89 -0.74 3.76
CA CYS A 98 -10.33 -1.48 4.94
C CYS A 98 -11.50 -0.79 5.65
N LEU A 99 -11.49 0.54 5.76
CA LEU A 99 -12.58 1.32 6.35
C LEU A 99 -13.87 1.19 5.55
N ILE A 100 -13.78 1.43 4.24
CA ILE A 100 -14.90 1.34 3.31
C ILE A 100 -15.49 -0.06 3.32
N PHE A 101 -14.64 -1.08 3.23
CA PHE A 101 -15.06 -2.48 3.24
C PHE A 101 -15.78 -2.81 4.54
N GLN A 102 -15.25 -2.39 5.70
CA GLN A 102 -15.92 -2.59 6.99
C GLN A 102 -17.28 -1.88 7.07
N CYS A 103 -17.41 -0.69 6.47
CA CYS A 103 -18.70 -0.01 6.35
C CYS A 103 -19.70 -0.80 5.49
N VAL A 104 -19.26 -1.30 4.32
CA VAL A 104 -20.09 -2.14 3.44
C VAL A 104 -20.55 -3.41 4.18
N ILE A 105 -19.64 -4.09 4.88
CA ILE A 105 -19.95 -5.29 5.67
C ILE A 105 -20.91 -4.97 6.81
N LYS A 106 -20.74 -3.86 7.53
CA LYS A 106 -21.67 -3.45 8.59
C LYS A 106 -23.08 -3.22 8.04
N ILE A 107 -23.22 -2.53 6.90
CA ILE A 107 -24.53 -2.30 6.27
C ILE A 107 -25.16 -3.63 5.86
N LEU A 108 -24.42 -4.49 5.15
CA LEU A 108 -24.88 -5.80 4.70
C LEU A 108 -25.28 -6.72 5.86
N SER A 109 -24.56 -6.69 6.99
CA SER A 109 -24.83 -7.52 8.16
C SER A 109 -26.20 -7.26 8.80
N ASN A 110 -26.82 -6.10 8.52
CA ASN A 110 -28.15 -5.75 9.00
C ASN A 110 -29.29 -6.20 8.06
N ILE A 111 -28.96 -6.80 6.90
CA ILE A 111 -29.95 -7.36 5.98
C ILE A 111 -30.35 -8.76 6.47
N ASN A 112 -31.54 -8.85 7.05
CA ASN A 112 -32.15 -10.13 7.42
C ASN A 112 -32.89 -10.73 6.22
N LEU A 113 -32.65 -12.03 5.96
CA LEU A 113 -33.36 -12.78 4.94
C LEU A 113 -34.59 -13.46 5.56
N GLU A 114 -35.76 -13.25 4.97
CA GLU A 114 -36.99 -13.93 5.41
C GLU A 114 -36.95 -15.40 4.98
N LYS A 115 -37.20 -16.32 5.93
CA LYS A 115 -37.10 -17.77 5.72
C LYS A 115 -38.09 -18.33 4.68
N GLY A 116 -39.10 -17.55 4.27
CA GLY A 116 -40.15 -17.96 3.32
C GLY A 116 -39.98 -17.49 1.87
N ASN A 117 -39.10 -16.52 1.58
CA ASN A 117 -39.05 -15.85 0.26
C ASN A 117 -37.98 -16.39 -0.69
N ILE A 118 -37.20 -17.39 -0.29
CA ILE A 118 -36.22 -18.04 -1.18
C ILE A 118 -36.97 -19.07 -2.01
N THR A 119 -37.72 -18.60 -3.00
CA THR A 119 -38.35 -19.44 -4.02
C THR A 119 -37.25 -20.23 -4.73
N ASN A 120 -37.30 -21.56 -4.57
CA ASN A 120 -36.40 -22.55 -5.15
C ASN A 120 -34.90 -22.36 -4.80
N ARG A 121 -34.46 -23.07 -3.75
CA ARG A 121 -33.04 -23.28 -3.37
C ARG A 121 -32.16 -23.94 -4.45
N ILE A 122 -32.69 -24.28 -5.63
CA ILE A 122 -32.01 -25.20 -6.56
C ILE A 122 -30.99 -24.51 -7.50
N ASN A 123 -31.05 -23.18 -7.72
CA ASN A 123 -29.98 -22.45 -8.46
C ASN A 123 -29.29 -21.35 -7.62
N ILE A 124 -28.79 -21.69 -6.43
CA ILE A 124 -28.11 -20.73 -5.52
C ILE A 124 -26.77 -20.21 -6.08
N LEU A 125 -26.11 -20.95 -6.97
CA LEU A 125 -24.83 -20.55 -7.56
C LEU A 125 -24.96 -19.48 -8.66
N GLU A 126 -26.10 -19.41 -9.38
CA GLU A 126 -26.37 -18.38 -10.39
C GLU A 126 -26.85 -17.04 -9.79
N LYS A 127 -26.99 -16.98 -8.46
CA LYS A 127 -27.62 -15.85 -7.74
C LYS A 127 -26.63 -15.03 -6.91
N LYS A 128 -25.32 -15.28 -6.99
CA LYS A 128 -24.33 -14.53 -6.19
C LYS A 128 -23.85 -13.28 -6.90
N ILE A 129 -23.62 -12.23 -6.11
CA ILE A 129 -22.81 -11.08 -6.54
C ILE A 129 -21.39 -11.22 -6.02
N ASP A 130 -20.47 -10.49 -6.64
CA ASP A 130 -19.06 -10.42 -6.26
C ASP A 130 -18.71 -9.04 -5.68
N ILE A 131 -18.04 -9.04 -4.52
CA ILE A 131 -17.36 -7.87 -3.95
C ILE A 131 -15.86 -8.09 -4.15
N ASN A 132 -15.26 -7.36 -5.09
CA ASN A 132 -13.85 -7.49 -5.42
C ASN A 132 -13.06 -6.33 -4.80
N ILE A 133 -12.18 -6.66 -3.86
CA ILE A 133 -11.19 -5.73 -3.33
C ILE A 133 -9.92 -5.86 -4.17
N ILE A 134 -9.53 -4.78 -4.84
CA ILE A 134 -8.48 -4.79 -5.87
C ILE A 134 -7.28 -3.97 -5.39
N TYR A 135 -6.09 -4.53 -5.52
CA TYR A 135 -4.84 -3.93 -5.05
C TYR A 135 -3.65 -4.33 -5.93
N THR A 136 -2.49 -3.69 -5.71
CA THR A 136 -1.23 -3.98 -6.42
C THR A 136 -0.20 -4.60 -5.48
N ALA A 137 0.92 -5.09 -6.05
CA ALA A 137 2.03 -5.65 -5.28
C ALA A 137 2.63 -4.67 -4.23
N TYR A 138 2.44 -3.36 -4.38
CA TYR A 138 2.99 -2.34 -3.47
C TYR A 138 2.26 -2.23 -2.14
N VAL A 139 1.10 -2.88 -1.99
CA VAL A 139 0.39 -2.88 -0.71
C VAL A 139 1.09 -3.79 0.29
N ASN A 140 1.16 -3.34 1.56
CA ASN A 140 1.83 -4.04 2.65
C ASN A 140 1.20 -5.41 2.94
N SER A 141 1.99 -6.43 3.26
CA SER A 141 1.47 -7.77 3.58
C SER A 141 0.50 -7.78 4.76
N SER A 142 0.61 -6.82 5.68
CA SER A 142 -0.31 -6.71 6.82
C SER A 142 -1.75 -6.40 6.39
N PHE A 143 -1.93 -5.61 5.32
CA PHE A 143 -3.25 -5.39 4.72
C PHE A 143 -3.79 -6.70 4.15
N VAL A 144 -2.99 -7.43 3.37
CA VAL A 144 -3.40 -8.68 2.74
C VAL A 144 -3.80 -9.71 3.80
N TYR A 145 -3.01 -9.83 4.86
CA TYR A 145 -3.30 -10.70 6.00
C TYR A 145 -4.61 -10.31 6.69
N TYR A 146 -4.77 -9.02 7.02
CA TYR A 146 -5.98 -8.50 7.67
C TYR A 146 -7.24 -8.76 6.82
N MET A 147 -7.17 -8.47 5.51
CA MET A 147 -8.30 -8.69 4.60
C MET A 147 -8.65 -10.17 4.47
N LYS A 148 -7.65 -11.05 4.30
CA LYS A 148 -7.88 -12.51 4.26
C LYS A 148 -8.53 -13.02 5.54
N LYS A 149 -8.04 -12.57 6.70
CA LYS A 149 -8.63 -12.92 8.01
C LYS A 149 -10.08 -12.46 8.09
N THR A 150 -10.36 -11.20 7.75
CA THR A 150 -11.71 -10.61 7.79
C THR A 150 -12.67 -11.35 6.86
N ILE A 151 -12.26 -11.63 5.61
CA ILE A 151 -13.05 -12.37 4.63
C ILE A 151 -13.36 -13.79 5.14
N ASN A 152 -12.36 -14.47 5.73
CA ASN A 152 -12.56 -15.80 6.31
C ASN A 152 -13.53 -15.79 7.50
N GLU A 153 -13.54 -14.74 8.31
CA GLU A 153 -14.51 -14.58 9.41
C GLU A 153 -15.93 -14.35 8.88
N ILE A 154 -16.09 -13.49 7.87
CA ILE A 154 -17.39 -13.24 7.22
C ILE A 154 -17.95 -14.53 6.61
N ASN A 155 -17.11 -15.29 5.91
CA ASN A 155 -17.52 -16.53 5.24
C ASN A 155 -17.94 -17.65 6.22
N LYS A 156 -17.60 -17.54 7.51
CA LYS A 156 -18.07 -18.49 8.55
C LYS A 156 -19.50 -18.19 9.01
N ASN A 157 -20.03 -16.99 8.76
CA ASN A 157 -21.36 -16.57 9.21
C ASN A 157 -22.47 -17.15 8.32
N LYS A 158 -22.90 -18.37 8.65
CA LYS A 158 -24.00 -19.04 7.97
C LYS A 158 -25.35 -18.36 8.22
N ASN A 159 -26.30 -18.59 7.31
CA ASN A 159 -27.66 -18.06 7.31
C ASN A 159 -27.73 -16.52 7.29
N THR A 160 -26.73 -15.87 6.68
CA THR A 160 -26.70 -14.42 6.47
C THR A 160 -26.72 -14.09 4.98
N VAL A 161 -26.90 -12.81 4.65
CA VAL A 161 -26.80 -12.33 3.26
C VAL A 161 -25.45 -12.68 2.60
N PHE A 162 -24.39 -12.89 3.39
CA PHE A 162 -23.05 -13.21 2.90
C PHE A 162 -22.95 -14.57 2.22
N GLU A 163 -23.89 -15.51 2.44
CA GLU A 163 -23.90 -16.77 1.67
C GLU A 163 -24.11 -16.53 0.16
N TYR A 164 -24.71 -15.40 -0.18
CA TYR A 164 -25.04 -14.97 -1.54
C TYR A 164 -24.06 -13.92 -2.10
N ILE A 165 -22.91 -13.76 -1.46
CA ILE A 165 -21.86 -12.82 -1.85
C ILE A 165 -20.51 -13.54 -1.91
N ASN A 166 -19.81 -13.41 -3.03
CA ASN A 166 -18.42 -13.84 -3.15
C ASN A 166 -17.50 -12.64 -2.88
N ILE A 167 -16.76 -12.67 -1.78
CA ILE A 167 -15.81 -11.60 -1.47
C ILE A 167 -14.40 -12.03 -1.89
N ASN A 168 -13.82 -11.32 -2.85
CA ASN A 168 -12.53 -11.65 -3.44
C ASN A 168 -11.48 -10.58 -3.14
N LEU A 169 -10.24 -11.01 -2.94
CA LEU A 169 -9.08 -10.14 -2.76
C LEU A 169 -8.13 -10.34 -3.95
N LEU A 170 -8.15 -9.40 -4.90
CA LEU A 170 -7.51 -9.53 -6.21
C LEU A 170 -6.26 -8.65 -6.32
N CYS A 171 -5.09 -9.27 -6.50
CA CYS A 171 -3.86 -8.54 -6.84
C CYS A 171 -3.76 -8.39 -8.35
N THR A 172 -3.49 -7.18 -8.84
CA THR A 172 -3.31 -6.89 -10.28
C THR A 172 -1.97 -6.17 -10.54
N LYS A 173 -1.62 -6.02 -11.82
CA LYS A 173 -0.48 -5.22 -12.27
C LYS A 173 -0.68 -3.76 -11.85
N THR A 174 0.43 -3.09 -11.63
CA THR A 174 0.44 -1.67 -11.31
C THR A 174 -0.12 -0.83 -12.46
N GLY A 175 -0.93 0.17 -12.14
CA GLY A 175 -1.48 1.11 -13.09
C GLY A 175 -3.00 1.11 -13.03
N ILE A 176 -3.57 2.30 -12.81
CA ILE A 176 -5.00 2.50 -12.55
C ILE A 176 -5.92 1.82 -13.57
N LYS A 177 -5.54 1.79 -14.86
CA LYS A 177 -6.32 1.14 -15.92
C LYS A 177 -6.63 -0.34 -15.63
N TYR A 178 -5.71 -1.06 -15.00
CA TYR A 178 -5.92 -2.47 -14.65
C TYR A 178 -6.84 -2.62 -13.44
N LEU A 179 -6.69 -1.75 -12.44
CA LEU A 179 -7.54 -1.76 -11.24
C LEU A 179 -8.98 -1.37 -11.61
N ASP A 180 -9.12 -0.27 -12.34
CA ASP A 180 -10.39 0.31 -12.78
C ASP A 180 -11.20 -0.68 -13.63
N ARG A 181 -10.56 -1.35 -14.60
CA ARG A 181 -11.22 -2.40 -15.41
C ARG A 181 -11.80 -3.51 -14.54
N LEU A 182 -11.00 -4.06 -13.62
CA LEU A 182 -11.46 -5.14 -12.73
C LEU A 182 -12.63 -4.65 -11.85
N ALA A 183 -12.57 -3.42 -11.37
CA ALA A 183 -13.62 -2.87 -10.52
C ALA A 183 -14.93 -2.64 -11.27
N GLN A 184 -14.87 -2.16 -12.52
CA GLN A 184 -16.05 -1.98 -13.38
C GLN A 184 -16.69 -3.31 -13.79
N GLU A 185 -15.91 -4.38 -13.96
CA GLU A 185 -16.43 -5.73 -14.26
C GLU A 185 -17.15 -6.36 -13.04
N SER A 186 -16.87 -5.86 -11.83
CA SER A 186 -17.38 -6.39 -10.57
C SER A 186 -18.86 -6.04 -10.32
N SER A 187 -19.53 -6.79 -9.44
CA SER A 187 -20.83 -6.32 -8.91
C SER A 187 -20.64 -5.14 -7.96
N ILE A 188 -19.65 -5.23 -7.07
CA ILE A 188 -19.10 -4.13 -6.28
C ILE A 188 -17.56 -4.22 -6.35
N GLY A 189 -16.90 -3.23 -6.93
CA GLY A 189 -15.45 -3.14 -7.00
C GLY A 189 -14.92 -2.07 -6.05
N ILE A 190 -14.03 -2.42 -5.12
CA ILE A 190 -13.39 -1.49 -4.18
C ILE A 190 -11.91 -1.41 -4.53
N LEU A 191 -11.43 -0.22 -4.92
CA LEU A 191 -10.02 -0.02 -5.29
C LEU A 191 -9.49 1.31 -4.75
N PHE A 192 -8.32 1.27 -4.11
CA PHE A 192 -7.48 2.43 -3.85
C PHE A 192 -6.01 2.03 -3.95
N GLU A 193 -5.23 2.81 -4.69
CA GLU A 193 -3.78 2.72 -4.69
C GLU A 193 -3.20 3.37 -3.42
N SER A 194 -1.98 2.98 -3.02
CA SER A 194 -1.33 3.52 -1.81
C SER A 194 -1.12 5.03 -1.86
N ASN A 195 -1.13 5.64 -3.05
CA ASN A 195 -1.04 7.08 -3.26
C ASN A 195 -2.37 7.84 -3.01
N GLY A 196 -3.45 7.14 -2.65
CA GLY A 196 -4.76 7.74 -2.35
C GLY A 196 -5.72 7.83 -3.53
N HIS A 197 -5.32 7.40 -4.73
CA HIS A 197 -6.18 7.39 -5.92
C HIS A 197 -7.09 6.16 -5.86
N GLY A 198 -8.40 6.34 -6.05
CA GLY A 198 -9.33 5.21 -6.03
C GLY A 198 -10.79 5.61 -5.95
N SER A 199 -11.67 4.61 -6.06
CA SER A 199 -13.12 4.76 -5.94
C SER A 199 -13.78 3.42 -5.63
N ILE A 200 -15.11 3.44 -5.45
CA ILE A 200 -15.96 2.25 -5.41
C ILE A 200 -16.86 2.26 -6.65
N TYR A 201 -16.90 1.13 -7.33
CA TYR A 201 -17.75 0.91 -8.49
C TYR A 201 -18.85 -0.08 -8.14
N ALA A 202 -20.04 0.11 -8.68
CA ALA A 202 -21.13 -0.85 -8.59
C ALA A 202 -21.89 -1.00 -9.91
N ASN A 203 -22.27 -2.24 -10.20
CA ASN A 203 -23.17 -2.55 -11.29
C ASN A 203 -24.62 -2.57 -10.79
N ILE A 204 -25.37 -1.49 -11.07
CA ILE A 204 -26.76 -1.34 -10.61
C ILE A 204 -27.64 -2.50 -11.06
N ASN A 205 -27.48 -2.98 -12.30
CA ASN A 205 -28.30 -4.06 -12.85
C ASN A 205 -28.05 -5.39 -12.12
N LYS A 206 -26.78 -5.70 -11.80
CA LYS A 206 -26.43 -6.89 -11.00
C LYS A 206 -26.99 -6.78 -9.58
N LEU A 207 -26.89 -5.61 -8.95
CA LEU A 207 -27.40 -5.38 -7.59
C LEU A 207 -28.92 -5.43 -7.51
N ASP A 208 -29.63 -4.84 -8.47
CA ASP A 208 -31.10 -4.84 -8.47
C ASP A 208 -31.64 -6.26 -8.71
N LYS A 209 -31.10 -6.98 -9.70
CA LYS A 209 -31.45 -8.40 -9.93
C LYS A 209 -31.15 -9.27 -8.71
N TRP A 210 -30.01 -9.06 -8.07
CA TRP A 210 -29.65 -9.75 -6.83
C TRP A 210 -30.65 -9.47 -5.71
N SER A 211 -31.06 -8.21 -5.53
CA SER A 211 -31.99 -7.81 -4.49
C SER A 211 -33.42 -8.35 -4.70
N GLU A 212 -33.87 -8.43 -5.96
CA GLU A 212 -35.15 -9.02 -6.33
C GLU A 212 -35.15 -10.52 -6.02
N ASN A 213 -34.09 -11.23 -6.43
CA ASN A 213 -33.93 -12.65 -6.21
C ASN A 213 -33.89 -13.04 -4.71
N LEU A 214 -33.41 -12.14 -3.86
CA LEU A 214 -33.37 -12.35 -2.41
C LEU A 214 -34.57 -11.77 -1.67
N GLY A 215 -35.50 -11.10 -2.36
CA GLY A 215 -36.62 -10.41 -1.72
C GLY A 215 -36.22 -9.24 -0.82
N ILE A 216 -35.04 -8.63 -1.04
CA ILE A 216 -34.48 -7.54 -0.22
C ILE A 216 -34.53 -6.18 -0.91
N LYS A 217 -35.17 -6.06 -2.08
CA LYS A 217 -35.25 -4.81 -2.86
C LYS A 217 -35.71 -3.61 -2.04
N ASN A 218 -36.68 -3.81 -1.14
CA ASN A 218 -37.25 -2.76 -0.27
C ASN A 218 -36.61 -2.72 1.13
N ASN A 219 -35.58 -3.53 1.41
CA ASN A 219 -34.89 -3.52 2.68
C ASN A 219 -34.15 -2.19 2.86
N ILE A 220 -34.34 -1.52 4.00
CA ILE A 220 -33.76 -0.19 4.27
C ILE A 220 -32.23 -0.20 4.23
N PHE A 221 -31.58 -1.28 4.68
CA PHE A 221 -30.12 -1.41 4.63
C PHE A 221 -29.62 -1.67 3.21
N PHE A 222 -30.37 -2.39 2.39
CA PHE A 222 -30.04 -2.54 0.97
C PHE A 222 -30.17 -1.21 0.20
N ILE A 223 -31.24 -0.45 0.45
CA ILE A 223 -31.41 0.91 -0.10
C ILE A 223 -30.26 1.81 0.37
N GLY A 224 -29.91 1.75 1.65
CA GLY A 224 -28.78 2.48 2.24
C GLY A 224 -27.44 2.08 1.61
N LEU A 225 -27.21 0.79 1.38
CA LEU A 225 -26.01 0.29 0.70
C LEU A 225 -25.88 0.88 -0.71
N LYS A 226 -26.97 0.86 -1.50
CA LYS A 226 -26.97 1.47 -2.83
C LYS A 226 -26.63 2.95 -2.76
N LYS A 227 -27.29 3.71 -1.88
CA LYS A 227 -27.01 5.15 -1.71
C LYS A 227 -25.55 5.41 -1.32
N TYR A 228 -25.00 4.60 -0.41
CA TYR A 228 -23.62 4.73 0.04
C TYR A 228 -22.63 4.45 -1.10
N ILE A 229 -22.81 3.36 -1.86
CA ILE A 229 -21.88 3.01 -2.94
C ILE A 229 -21.98 3.98 -4.12
N PHE A 230 -23.20 4.34 -4.55
CA PHE A 230 -23.40 5.27 -5.67
C PHE A 230 -23.08 6.73 -5.32
N PHE A 231 -22.74 7.04 -4.08
CA PHE A 231 -22.20 8.34 -3.70
C PHE A 231 -20.74 8.52 -4.18
N PHE A 232 -20.00 7.43 -4.38
CA PHE A 232 -18.68 7.48 -4.98
C PHE A 232 -18.77 7.77 -6.48
N ASN A 233 -17.74 8.42 -7.03
CA ASN A 233 -17.66 8.65 -8.47
C ASN A 233 -17.48 7.32 -9.21
N GLN A 234 -18.47 6.94 -10.01
CA GLN A 234 -18.51 5.65 -10.72
C GLN A 234 -17.64 5.60 -11.99
N ARG A 235 -16.82 6.64 -12.25
CA ARG A 235 -16.01 6.73 -13.47
C ARG A 235 -14.51 6.89 -13.22
N THR A 236 -14.12 7.59 -12.16
CA THR A 236 -12.72 7.86 -11.82
C THR A 236 -12.59 8.16 -10.33
N GLY A 237 -11.35 8.17 -9.81
CA GLY A 237 -11.08 8.68 -8.48
C GLY A 237 -11.49 10.15 -8.34
N ASP A 238 -12.13 10.48 -7.22
CA ASP A 238 -12.61 11.82 -6.88
C ASP A 238 -12.28 12.07 -5.41
N ALA A 239 -11.26 12.87 -5.14
CA ALA A 239 -10.74 13.04 -3.79
C ALA A 239 -11.75 13.72 -2.85
N LEU A 240 -12.63 14.58 -3.38
CA LEU A 240 -13.61 15.30 -2.59
C LEU A 240 -14.76 14.37 -2.17
N LEU A 241 -15.30 13.60 -3.11
CA LEU A 241 -16.30 12.57 -2.79
C LEU A 241 -15.71 11.50 -1.88
N ASN A 242 -14.48 11.06 -2.15
CA ASN A 242 -13.76 10.12 -1.29
C ASN A 242 -13.59 10.67 0.13
N PHE A 243 -13.23 11.94 0.28
CA PHE A 243 -13.11 12.59 1.59
C PHE A 243 -14.44 12.54 2.36
N ILE A 244 -15.54 12.98 1.74
CA ILE A 244 -16.87 12.97 2.37
C ILE A 244 -17.29 11.53 2.72
N SER A 245 -17.07 10.59 1.81
CA SER A 245 -17.35 9.17 2.04
C SER A 245 -16.56 8.59 3.21
N ILE A 246 -15.27 8.91 3.33
CA ILE A 246 -14.42 8.44 4.44
C ILE A 246 -14.94 8.98 5.77
N GLU A 247 -15.27 10.27 5.83
CA GLU A 247 -15.85 10.87 7.03
C GLU A 247 -17.19 10.23 7.40
N LEU A 248 -18.04 9.96 6.40
CA LEU A 248 -19.29 9.23 6.58
C LEU A 248 -19.05 7.80 7.07
N SER A 249 -18.08 7.06 6.52
CA SER A 249 -17.75 5.70 6.96
C SER A 249 -17.29 5.68 8.42
N LEU A 250 -16.45 6.63 8.83
CA LEU A 250 -16.01 6.74 10.22
C LEU A 250 -17.20 6.99 11.16
N ALA A 251 -18.12 7.89 10.78
CA ALA A 251 -19.33 8.16 11.54
C ALA A 251 -20.25 6.92 11.62
N LEU A 252 -20.51 6.26 10.50
CA LEU A 252 -21.34 5.04 10.43
C LEU A 252 -20.76 3.89 11.26
N LEU A 253 -19.43 3.76 11.32
CA LEU A 253 -18.76 2.75 12.13
C LEU A 253 -18.59 3.16 13.60
N ASN A 254 -18.82 4.44 13.93
CA ASN A 254 -18.42 5.05 15.21
C ASN A 254 -16.93 4.83 15.51
N TRP A 255 -16.08 5.05 14.51
CA TRP A 255 -14.64 4.85 14.60
C TRP A 255 -13.89 6.16 14.78
N THR A 256 -12.99 6.16 15.75
CA THR A 256 -11.99 7.19 15.92
C THR A 256 -10.85 7.02 14.91
N LEU A 257 -10.09 8.10 14.67
CA LEU A 257 -8.88 8.06 13.86
C LEU A 257 -7.89 6.98 14.33
N LYS A 258 -7.74 6.81 15.65
CA LYS A 258 -6.83 5.83 16.25
C LYS A 258 -7.29 4.40 15.96
N GLN A 259 -8.59 4.12 16.06
CA GLN A 259 -9.14 2.81 15.69
C GLN A 259 -8.94 2.52 14.21
N TRP A 260 -9.20 3.50 13.34
CA TRP A 260 -8.97 3.34 11.90
C TRP A 260 -7.49 3.09 11.59
N HIS A 261 -6.58 3.87 12.17
CA HIS A 261 -5.14 3.66 11.99
C HIS A 261 -4.72 2.26 12.45
N ASN A 262 -5.20 1.81 13.62
CA ASN A 262 -4.84 0.54 14.25
C ASN A 262 -5.62 -0.67 13.72
N ILE A 263 -6.42 -0.53 12.66
CA ILE A 263 -7.14 -1.65 12.02
C ILE A 263 -6.22 -2.83 11.66
N TYR A 264 -4.97 -2.52 11.32
CA TYR A 264 -3.87 -3.46 11.24
C TYR A 264 -2.55 -2.68 11.47
N ILE A 265 -1.47 -3.34 11.89
CA ILE A 265 -0.15 -2.69 12.03
C ILE A 265 0.65 -2.98 10.77
N ARG A 266 1.23 -1.94 10.15
CA ARG A 266 2.08 -2.12 8.96
C ARG A 266 3.43 -2.73 9.34
N LEU A 267 3.93 -3.62 8.49
CA LEU A 267 5.36 -3.96 8.49
C LEU A 267 6.16 -2.74 8.02
N PRO A 268 7.37 -2.50 8.58
CA PRO A 268 8.37 -1.66 7.91
C PRO A 268 8.46 -2.01 6.42
N SER A 269 8.27 -1.02 5.56
CA SER A 269 8.26 -1.22 4.11
C SER A 269 8.80 0.02 3.41
N LEU A 270 9.61 -0.18 2.37
CA LEU A 270 10.15 0.89 1.54
C LEU A 270 10.30 0.38 0.11
N PHE A 271 10.19 1.29 -0.86
CA PHE A 271 10.71 1.02 -2.20
C PHE A 271 11.76 2.06 -2.57
N ILE A 272 12.78 1.61 -3.29
CA ILE A 272 13.85 2.44 -3.83
C ILE A 272 13.85 2.35 -5.35
N ASN A 273 14.35 3.40 -5.98
CA ASN A 273 14.48 3.48 -7.43
C ASN A 273 15.96 3.31 -7.81
N LEU A 274 16.21 2.50 -8.84
CA LEU A 274 17.54 2.24 -9.37
C LEU A 274 17.58 2.58 -10.86
N PRO A 275 18.39 3.54 -11.32
CA PRO A 275 18.56 3.84 -12.74
C PRO A 275 18.97 2.59 -13.53
N CYS A 276 18.40 2.39 -14.71
CA CYS A 276 18.65 1.22 -15.53
C CYS A 276 18.47 1.52 -17.02
N PRO A 277 19.43 1.15 -17.90
CA PRO A 277 19.28 1.31 -19.34
C PRO A 277 18.07 0.57 -19.91
N SER A 278 17.44 1.14 -20.94
CA SER A 278 16.23 0.58 -21.60
C SER A 278 16.41 -0.86 -22.07
N HIS A 279 17.58 -1.18 -22.63
CA HIS A 279 17.86 -2.51 -23.15
C HIS A 279 18.03 -3.57 -22.04
N VAL A 280 18.36 -3.16 -20.81
CA VAL A 280 18.39 -4.06 -19.66
C VAL A 280 17.00 -4.21 -19.07
N LEU A 281 16.20 -3.13 -19.04
CA LEU A 281 14.82 -3.17 -18.54
C LEU A 281 13.96 -4.22 -19.27
N SER A 282 14.14 -4.37 -20.58
CA SER A 282 13.42 -5.38 -21.38
C SER A 282 13.76 -6.83 -21.01
N THR A 283 14.89 -7.07 -20.32
CA THR A 283 15.27 -8.41 -19.84
C THR A 283 14.58 -8.79 -18.52
N LEU A 284 14.02 -7.81 -17.79
CA LEU A 284 13.37 -8.00 -16.50
C LEU A 284 11.86 -8.19 -16.74
N ILE A 285 11.42 -9.44 -16.78
CA ILE A 285 10.03 -9.80 -17.09
C ILE A 285 9.29 -10.15 -15.78
N PRO A 286 8.47 -9.24 -15.23
CA PRO A 286 7.64 -9.51 -14.06
C PRO A 286 6.45 -10.42 -14.39
N HIS A 287 5.87 -11.04 -13.35
CA HIS A 287 4.66 -11.85 -13.50
C HIS A 287 3.53 -11.05 -14.17
N PRO A 288 2.88 -11.59 -15.23
CA PRO A 288 2.04 -10.81 -16.13
C PRO A 288 0.70 -10.39 -15.55
N THR A 289 0.34 -10.82 -14.34
CA THR A 289 -0.94 -10.44 -13.72
C THR A 289 -0.79 -9.62 -12.46
N HIS A 290 0.32 -9.72 -11.73
CA HIS A 290 0.44 -9.11 -10.40
C HIS A 290 1.83 -8.59 -10.05
N GLU A 291 2.86 -8.85 -10.87
CA GLU A 291 4.21 -8.27 -10.73
C GLU A 291 4.90 -8.51 -9.37
N GLN A 292 4.51 -9.55 -8.62
CA GLN A 292 5.09 -9.83 -7.29
C GLN A 292 6.43 -10.57 -7.36
N TYR A 293 6.82 -11.04 -8.54
CA TYR A 293 8.11 -11.66 -8.80
C TYR A 293 8.44 -11.58 -10.30
N LEU A 294 9.71 -11.75 -10.64
CA LEU A 294 10.18 -11.92 -12.00
C LEU A 294 9.99 -13.36 -12.47
N ILE A 295 9.44 -13.53 -13.66
CA ILE A 295 9.50 -14.79 -14.41
C ILE A 295 10.87 -14.93 -15.07
N GLN A 296 11.44 -13.83 -15.56
CA GLN A 296 12.79 -13.80 -16.12
C GLN A 296 13.55 -12.54 -15.67
N PRO A 297 14.87 -12.66 -15.43
CA PRO A 297 15.65 -13.89 -15.40
C PRO A 297 15.44 -14.68 -14.10
N GLN A 298 15.28 -16.01 -14.21
CA GLN A 298 14.99 -16.88 -13.06
C GLN A 298 16.09 -16.86 -12.00
N LEU A 299 17.36 -16.77 -12.42
CA LEU A 299 18.50 -16.73 -11.51
C LEU A 299 18.46 -15.51 -10.58
N LEU A 300 18.08 -14.34 -11.11
CA LEU A 300 17.95 -13.12 -10.29
C LEU A 300 16.82 -13.27 -9.28
N GLN A 301 15.66 -13.78 -9.70
CA GLN A 301 14.54 -14.03 -8.78
C GLN A 301 14.88 -15.06 -7.70
N HIS A 302 15.63 -16.11 -8.05
CA HIS A 302 16.10 -17.10 -7.09
C HIS A 302 16.99 -16.46 -6.02
N ASN A 303 17.92 -15.60 -6.44
CA ASN A 303 18.80 -14.88 -5.52
C ASN A 303 18.03 -13.91 -4.61
N ILE A 304 17.02 -13.21 -5.13
CA ILE A 304 16.11 -12.36 -4.33
C ILE A 304 15.41 -13.22 -3.27
N ASN A 305 14.81 -14.34 -3.67
CA ASN A 305 14.10 -15.24 -2.75
C ASN A 305 15.01 -15.78 -1.65
N LYS A 306 16.26 -16.13 -2.01
CA LYS A 306 17.27 -16.60 -1.05
C LYS A 306 17.61 -15.52 -0.02
N ILE A 307 17.89 -14.29 -0.47
CA ILE A 307 18.18 -13.15 0.42
C ILE A 307 17.02 -12.90 1.40
N VAL A 308 15.80 -12.83 0.87
CA VAL A 308 14.60 -12.59 1.71
C VAL A 308 14.45 -13.68 2.76
N LYS A 309 14.58 -14.95 2.37
CA LYS A 309 14.46 -16.10 3.29
C LYS A 309 15.57 -16.12 4.35
N GLU A 310 16.79 -15.72 4.00
CA GLU A 310 17.92 -15.64 4.93
C GLU A 310 17.74 -14.52 5.97
N VAL A 311 17.17 -13.38 5.58
CA VAL A 311 17.04 -12.21 6.45
C VAL A 311 15.76 -12.23 7.28
N ASP A 312 14.62 -12.59 6.67
CA ASP A 312 13.33 -12.66 7.35
C ASP A 312 12.42 -13.72 6.68
N PRO A 313 12.49 -14.99 7.11
CA PRO A 313 11.73 -16.07 6.49
C PRO A 313 10.22 -16.01 6.76
N TYR A 314 9.76 -15.18 7.70
CA TYR A 314 8.36 -15.16 8.13
C TYR A 314 7.59 -13.96 7.60
N CYS A 315 8.20 -12.77 7.62
CA CYS A 315 7.55 -11.53 7.19
C CYS A 315 8.23 -10.87 5.99
N GLY A 316 9.43 -11.33 5.61
CA GLY A 316 10.20 -10.75 4.52
C GLY A 316 9.50 -10.92 3.19
N ARG A 317 9.37 -9.82 2.45
CA ARG A 317 8.95 -9.84 1.04
C ARG A 317 9.73 -8.79 0.28
N CYS A 318 10.28 -9.17 -0.88
CA CYS A 318 10.94 -8.26 -1.79
C CYS A 318 10.58 -8.62 -3.23
N PHE A 319 10.35 -7.60 -4.06
CA PHE A 319 10.18 -7.79 -5.49
C PHE A 319 10.79 -6.60 -6.25
N ILE A 320 11.14 -6.85 -7.51
CA ILE A 320 11.64 -5.81 -8.39
C ILE A 320 10.76 -5.71 -9.63
N ARG A 321 10.59 -4.49 -10.15
CA ARG A 321 9.76 -4.21 -11.32
C ARG A 321 10.40 -3.12 -12.17
N PRO A 322 10.54 -3.31 -13.49
CA PRO A 322 10.95 -2.23 -14.40
C PRO A 322 9.86 -1.14 -14.44
N SER A 323 10.25 0.13 -14.43
CA SER A 323 9.30 1.23 -14.66
C SER A 323 8.84 1.23 -16.12
N GLY A 324 7.53 1.43 -16.34
CA GLY A 324 6.95 1.51 -17.68
C GLY A 324 7.10 2.89 -18.33
N THR A 325 7.50 3.91 -17.56
CA THR A 325 7.55 5.31 -17.99
C THR A 325 8.93 5.95 -17.81
N GLU A 326 9.83 5.28 -17.11
CA GLU A 326 11.13 5.84 -16.71
C GLU A 326 12.23 4.79 -16.89
N HIS A 327 13.46 5.24 -17.09
CA HIS A 327 14.64 4.37 -17.21
C HIS A 327 15.16 3.91 -15.84
N MET A 328 14.31 3.20 -15.09
CA MET A 328 14.64 2.71 -13.75
C MET A 328 13.92 1.42 -13.36
N ILE A 329 14.50 0.71 -12.40
CA ILE A 329 13.94 -0.44 -11.70
C ILE A 329 13.44 0.02 -10.33
N ARG A 330 12.23 -0.38 -9.96
CA ARG A 330 11.70 -0.21 -8.60
C ARG A 330 11.98 -1.47 -7.81
N ILE A 331 12.59 -1.33 -6.64
CA ILE A 331 12.85 -2.42 -5.69
C ILE A 331 12.00 -2.13 -4.46
N TYR A 332 10.98 -2.96 -4.20
CA TYR A 332 10.17 -2.88 -3.00
C TYR A 332 10.59 -3.97 -2.02
N ALA A 333 10.68 -3.62 -0.74
CA ALA A 333 10.83 -4.58 0.33
C ALA A 333 9.95 -4.23 1.54
N GLU A 334 9.58 -5.27 2.29
CA GLU A 334 9.02 -5.18 3.64
C GLU A 334 9.56 -6.32 4.51
N ALA A 335 9.65 -6.08 5.81
CA ALA A 335 10.17 -7.04 6.79
C ALA A 335 9.58 -6.79 8.18
N LYS A 336 9.81 -7.69 9.13
CA LYS A 336 9.36 -7.57 10.52
C LYS A 336 9.96 -6.36 11.24
N THR A 337 11.22 -6.03 10.97
CA THR A 337 11.94 -4.90 11.58
C THR A 337 12.57 -4.01 10.53
N THR A 338 12.84 -2.75 10.88
CA THR A 338 13.51 -1.79 10.00
C THR A 338 14.93 -2.25 9.63
N ASP A 339 15.65 -2.90 10.54
CA ASP A 339 16.99 -3.43 10.28
C ASP A 339 16.95 -4.54 9.22
N GLN A 340 16.00 -5.48 9.34
CA GLN A 340 15.81 -6.54 8.35
C GLN A 340 15.38 -5.98 6.99
N LEU A 341 14.50 -4.98 6.98
CA LEU A 341 14.09 -4.27 5.76
C LEU A 341 15.31 -3.67 5.05
N ASN A 342 16.13 -2.92 5.78
CA ASN A 342 17.33 -2.28 5.23
C ASN A 342 18.32 -3.33 4.71
N GLN A 343 18.51 -4.43 5.45
CA GLN A 343 19.38 -5.52 5.03
C GLN A 343 18.89 -6.22 3.74
N ILE A 344 17.58 -6.43 3.58
CA ILE A 344 17.00 -6.96 2.34
C ILE A 344 17.26 -5.99 1.19
N LEU A 345 16.97 -4.70 1.37
CA LEU A 345 17.14 -3.68 0.33
C LEU A 345 18.59 -3.58 -0.13
N GLU A 346 19.55 -3.49 0.79
CA GLU A 346 20.97 -3.38 0.47
C GLU A 346 21.46 -4.60 -0.31
N LYS A 347 21.16 -5.82 0.16
CA LYS A 347 21.56 -7.06 -0.51
C LYS A 347 20.91 -7.20 -1.89
N VAL A 348 19.61 -6.91 -2.01
CA VAL A 348 18.89 -7.01 -3.29
C VAL A 348 19.38 -5.95 -4.27
N LYS A 349 19.58 -4.69 -3.82
CA LYS A 349 20.16 -3.62 -4.64
C LYS A 349 21.52 -4.03 -5.20
N GLY A 350 22.39 -4.64 -4.38
CA GLY A 350 23.69 -5.13 -4.81
C GLY A 350 23.62 -6.15 -5.94
N ILE A 351 22.78 -7.18 -5.83
CA ILE A 351 22.65 -8.20 -6.89
C ILE A 351 21.97 -7.65 -8.15
N VAL A 352 21.05 -6.69 -8.02
CA VAL A 352 20.41 -6.03 -9.17
C VAL A 352 21.42 -5.14 -9.90
N LEU A 353 22.24 -4.38 -9.18
CA LEU A 353 23.34 -3.58 -9.76
C LEU A 353 24.36 -4.44 -10.50
N SER A 354 24.74 -5.59 -9.92
CA SER A 354 25.61 -6.56 -10.59
C SER A 354 24.97 -7.05 -11.89
N TYR A 355 23.69 -7.46 -11.83
CA TYR A 355 22.96 -7.90 -13.01
C TYR A 355 22.88 -6.83 -14.10
N VAL A 356 22.55 -5.59 -13.74
CA VAL A 356 22.46 -4.47 -14.68
C VAL A 356 23.82 -4.21 -15.33
N SER A 357 24.90 -4.22 -14.55
CA SER A 357 26.27 -4.02 -15.05
C SER A 357 26.68 -5.13 -16.02
N ASP A 358 26.36 -6.39 -15.71
CA ASP A 358 26.69 -7.54 -16.55
C ASP A 358 25.90 -7.55 -17.86
N GLN A 359 24.63 -7.14 -17.85
CA GLN A 359 23.82 -7.04 -19.06
C GLN A 359 24.24 -5.85 -19.93
N ALA A 360 24.62 -4.72 -19.32
CA ALA A 360 25.10 -3.55 -20.06
C ALA A 360 26.38 -3.85 -20.84
N LYS A 361 27.29 -4.65 -20.29
CA LYS A 361 28.54 -5.08 -20.95
C LYS A 361 28.33 -6.08 -22.10
N LYS A 362 27.19 -6.76 -22.18
CA LYS A 362 26.93 -7.77 -23.23
C LYS A 362 26.43 -7.16 -24.54
N ASN A 363 25.99 -5.89 -24.50
CA ASN A 363 25.39 -5.18 -25.63
C ASN A 363 26.15 -3.91 -26.04
N GLY A 364 27.32 -3.66 -25.43
CA GLY A 364 28.29 -2.65 -25.86
C GLY A 364 29.57 -3.36 -26.28
#